data_AF-A0A2D9X1S2-F1
#
_entry.id   AF-A0A2D9X1S2-F1
#
_cell.length_a   1.000
_cell.length_b   1.000
_cell.length_c   1.000
_cell.angle_alpha   90.00
_cell.angle_beta   90.00
_cell.angle_gamma   90.00
#
_symmetry.space_group_name_H-M   'P 1'
#
loop_
_entity.id
_entity.type
_entity.pdbx_description
1 polymer ?
#
loop_
_entity_poly.entity_id
_entity_poly.type
_entity_poly.pdbx_seq_one_letter_code
_entity_poly.pdbx_strand_id
1 'polypeptide(L)'
;MSKITKDDIDWDNFPAYIAGSSEPKVLTEEEKDWIVEHHNNEELINEPIFSGTQDEQMASMFRRMRNSYLASTDWTQQPDVPEETRTKWQSYRQALRDLPTHENWPNLKESDWPTKPE
;
A
#
# COMPACT_ATOMS: atom_id res chain seq x y z
N MET A 1 0.64 28.92 -5.08
CA MET A 1 1.32 28.80 -6.40
C MET A 1 0.58 29.65 -7.42
N SER A 2 1.17 29.99 -8.57
CA SER A 2 0.42 30.70 -9.64
C SER A 2 -0.64 29.76 -10.21
N LYS A 3 -1.86 30.27 -10.41
CA LYS A 3 -2.96 29.48 -10.98
C LYS A 3 -2.65 29.15 -12.45
N ILE A 4 -2.77 27.88 -12.82
CA ILE A 4 -2.70 27.41 -14.21
C ILE A 4 -3.97 27.82 -14.95
N THR A 5 -3.85 28.23 -16.20
CA THR A 5 -4.98 28.52 -17.11
C THR A 5 -5.03 27.49 -18.24
N LYS A 6 -6.12 27.47 -19.03
CA LYS A 6 -6.26 26.53 -20.15
C LYS A 6 -5.15 26.68 -21.19
N ASP A 7 -4.61 27.89 -21.34
CA ASP A 7 -3.56 28.19 -22.32
C ASP A 7 -2.18 27.68 -21.86
N ASP A 8 -2.04 27.32 -20.58
CA ASP A 8 -0.81 26.78 -20.00
C ASP A 8 -0.72 25.24 -20.14
N ILE A 9 -1.79 24.57 -20.58
CA ILE A 9 -1.88 23.12 -20.70
C ILE A 9 -1.84 22.72 -22.19
N ASP A 10 -0.90 21.83 -22.54
CA ASP A 10 -0.87 21.18 -23.85
C ASP A 10 -1.94 20.09 -23.92
N TRP A 11 -3.15 20.48 -24.33
CA TRP A 11 -4.30 19.59 -24.43
C TRP A 11 -4.16 18.53 -25.52
N ASP A 12 -3.36 18.80 -26.56
CA ASP A 12 -3.14 17.87 -27.68
C ASP A 12 -2.30 16.66 -27.25
N ASN A 13 -1.46 16.85 -26.22
CA ASN A 13 -0.63 15.80 -25.65
C ASN A 13 -1.01 15.45 -24.20
N PHE A 14 -2.20 15.87 -23.75
CA PHE A 14 -2.67 15.60 -22.39
C PHE A 14 -3.03 14.11 -22.23
N PRO A 15 -2.45 13.38 -21.26
CA PRO A 15 -2.57 11.92 -21.15
C PRO A 15 -3.91 11.49 -20.52
N ALA A 16 -5.03 11.86 -21.13
CA ALA A 16 -6.35 11.35 -20.78
C ALA A 16 -6.57 10.02 -21.49
N TYR A 17 -6.53 8.89 -20.77
CA TYR A 17 -6.77 7.57 -21.35
C TYR A 17 -8.09 6.98 -20.87
N ILE A 18 -8.83 6.33 -21.77
CA ILE A 18 -9.98 5.49 -21.40
C ILE A 18 -9.46 4.09 -21.08
N ALA A 19 -9.90 3.51 -19.97
CA ALA A 19 -9.54 2.14 -19.61
C ALA A 19 -9.87 1.16 -20.77
N GLY A 20 -8.85 0.53 -21.33
CA GLY A 20 -8.98 -0.41 -22.45
C GLY A 20 -8.84 0.22 -23.85
N SER A 21 -8.55 1.53 -23.95
CA SER A 21 -8.21 2.21 -25.21
C SER A 21 -6.73 2.59 -25.23
N SER A 22 -6.06 2.34 -26.35
CA SER A 22 -4.70 2.85 -26.63
C SER A 22 -4.70 4.29 -27.17
N GLU A 23 -5.88 4.81 -27.54
CA GLU A 23 -6.03 6.17 -28.03
C GLU A 23 -6.39 7.13 -26.87
N PRO A 24 -5.79 8.33 -26.84
CA PRO A 24 -6.14 9.35 -25.87
C PRO A 24 -7.58 9.82 -26.10
N LYS A 25 -8.29 10.08 -25.01
CA LYS A 25 -9.63 10.65 -25.03
C LYS A 25 -9.54 12.11 -25.47
N VAL A 26 -10.28 12.48 -26.51
CA VAL A 26 -10.55 13.89 -26.82
C VAL A 26 -11.45 14.45 -25.73
N LEU A 27 -10.92 15.39 -24.95
CA LEU A 27 -11.63 16.03 -23.85
C LEU A 27 -12.62 17.08 -24.37
N THR A 28 -13.81 17.14 -23.77
CA THR A 28 -14.76 18.21 -24.02
C THR A 28 -14.32 19.52 -23.35
N GLU A 29 -14.87 20.65 -23.74
CA GLU A 29 -14.57 21.93 -23.08
C GLU A 29 -14.95 21.90 -21.60
N GLU A 30 -16.10 21.33 -21.24
CA GLU A 30 -16.49 21.17 -19.83
C GLU A 30 -15.49 20.34 -19.02
N GLU A 31 -14.87 19.33 -19.63
CA GLU A 31 -13.84 18.50 -18.98
C GLU A 31 -12.51 19.25 -18.82
N LYS A 32 -12.11 20.05 -19.81
CA LYS A 32 -10.92 20.91 -19.71
C LYS A 32 -11.09 21.96 -18.61
N ASP A 33 -12.28 22.56 -18.53
CA ASP A 33 -12.65 23.57 -17.52
C ASP A 33 -12.60 22.97 -16.12
N TRP A 34 -13.20 21.78 -15.98
CA TRP A 34 -13.13 21.00 -14.75
C TRP A 34 -11.68 20.72 -14.35
N ILE A 35 -10.82 20.25 -15.26
CA ILE A 35 -9.41 19.95 -14.96
C ILE A 35 -8.64 21.18 -14.47
N VAL A 36 -8.79 22.33 -15.14
CA VAL A 36 -8.12 23.58 -14.74
C VAL A 36 -8.61 24.07 -13.38
N GLU A 37 -9.92 23.98 -13.12
CA GLU A 37 -10.49 24.35 -11.83
C GLU A 37 -9.99 23.43 -10.70
N HIS A 38 -9.93 22.12 -10.97
CA HIS A 38 -9.50 21.12 -9.98
C HIS A 38 -8.00 21.17 -9.72
N HIS A 39 -7.16 21.45 -10.72
CA HIS A 39 -5.70 21.56 -10.55
C HIS A 39 -5.30 22.77 -9.69
N ASN A 40 -6.08 23.84 -9.75
CA ASN A 40 -5.85 25.05 -8.95
C ASN A 40 -6.48 24.99 -7.56
N ASN A 41 -7.22 23.91 -7.25
CA ASN A 41 -7.86 23.71 -5.96
C ASN A 41 -6.93 22.95 -5.01
N GLU A 42 -6.30 23.68 -4.08
CA GLU A 42 -5.37 23.13 -3.08
C GLU A 42 -6.04 22.15 -2.08
N GLU A 43 -7.38 22.12 -2.02
CA GLU A 43 -8.16 21.25 -1.13
C GLU A 43 -8.33 19.83 -1.73
N LEU A 44 -8.38 19.69 -3.06
CA LEU A 44 -8.60 18.41 -3.76
C LEU A 44 -7.31 17.67 -4.16
N ILE A 45 -6.17 18.37 -4.24
CA ILE A 45 -4.84 17.72 -4.33
C ILE A 45 -4.48 16.90 -3.08
N ASN A 46 -5.25 17.06 -1.99
CA ASN A 46 -5.13 16.27 -0.76
C ASN A 46 -6.24 15.21 -0.60
N GLU A 47 -7.17 15.08 -1.54
CA GLU A 47 -8.18 14.01 -1.53
C GLU A 47 -7.62 12.75 -2.21
N PRO A 48 -7.64 11.57 -1.54
CA PRO A 48 -6.99 10.38 -2.07
C PRO A 48 -7.84 9.77 -3.19
N ILE A 49 -7.61 10.21 -4.43
CA ILE A 49 -8.15 9.56 -5.63
C ILE A 49 -7.37 8.25 -5.85
N PHE A 50 -7.81 7.19 -5.19
CA PHE A 50 -7.40 5.80 -5.39
C PHE A 50 -5.87 5.55 -5.36
N SER A 51 -5.25 5.78 -4.21
CA SER A 51 -4.12 4.97 -3.76
C SER A 51 -4.19 4.92 -2.25
N GLY A 52 -4.10 3.73 -1.64
CA GLY A 52 -4.02 3.63 -0.18
C GLY A 52 -2.88 4.53 0.31
N THR A 53 -3.06 5.16 1.49
CA THR A 53 -2.01 5.98 2.09
C THR A 53 -0.69 5.20 2.13
N GLN A 54 0.45 5.89 2.14
CA GLN A 54 1.76 5.25 2.25
C GLN A 54 1.79 4.21 3.39
N ASP A 55 1.12 4.53 4.50
CA ASP A 55 0.92 3.63 5.64
C ASP A 55 0.13 2.36 5.28
N GLU A 56 -0.94 2.45 4.50
CA GLU A 56 -1.69 1.26 4.09
C GLU A 56 -0.91 0.38 3.10
N GLN A 57 -0.10 0.99 2.22
CA GLN A 57 0.80 0.25 1.33
C GLN A 57 1.85 -0.52 2.14
N MET A 58 2.47 0.14 3.12
CA MET A 58 3.42 -0.48 4.05
C MET A 58 2.77 -1.58 4.89
N ALA A 59 1.57 -1.33 5.42
CA ALA A 59 0.79 -2.30 6.17
C ALA A 59 0.49 -3.55 5.34
N SER A 60 0.10 -3.38 4.07
CA SER A 60 -0.14 -4.48 3.13
C SER A 60 1.14 -5.30 2.88
N MET A 61 2.28 -4.64 2.66
CA MET A 61 3.57 -5.30 2.49
C MET A 61 3.96 -6.13 3.73
N PHE A 62 3.86 -5.56 4.92
CA PHE A 62 4.20 -6.26 6.17
C PHE A 62 3.23 -7.38 6.52
N ARG A 63 1.94 -7.25 6.21
CA ARG A 63 0.99 -8.39 6.31
C ARG A 63 1.39 -9.54 5.40
N ARG A 64 1.86 -9.27 4.17
CA ARG A 64 2.35 -10.31 3.23
C ARG A 64 3.61 -10.99 3.77
N MET A 65 4.59 -10.22 4.27
CA MET A 65 5.81 -10.78 4.87
C MET A 65 5.50 -11.66 6.09
N ARG A 66 4.65 -11.18 7.00
CA ARG A 66 4.15 -11.96 8.14
C ARG A 66 3.53 -13.28 7.70
N ASN A 67 2.65 -13.25 6.69
CA ASN A 67 2.01 -14.45 6.18
C ASN A 67 3.04 -15.44 5.59
N SER A 68 4.08 -14.94 4.91
CA SER A 68 5.18 -15.78 4.40
C SER A 68 5.95 -16.46 5.54
N TYR A 69 6.29 -15.74 6.61
CA TYR A 69 6.98 -16.32 7.76
C TYR A 69 6.12 -17.34 8.51
N LEU A 70 4.82 -17.08 8.67
CA LEU A 70 3.87 -18.05 9.21
C LEU A 70 3.77 -19.30 8.31
N ALA A 71 3.68 -19.15 6.99
CA ALA A 71 3.65 -20.29 6.08
C ALA A 71 4.95 -21.13 6.16
N SER A 72 6.11 -20.48 6.18
CA SER A 72 7.41 -21.16 6.24
C SER A 72 7.65 -21.96 7.53
N THR A 73 6.92 -21.62 8.59
CA THR A 73 7.04 -22.24 9.92
C THR A 73 5.81 -23.08 10.27
N ASP A 74 4.91 -23.32 9.31
CA ASP A 74 3.66 -24.02 9.58
C ASP A 74 3.87 -25.48 9.98
N TRP A 75 4.87 -26.12 9.37
CA TRP A 75 5.28 -27.49 9.68
C TRP A 75 5.58 -27.70 11.17
N THR A 76 6.08 -26.67 11.88
CA THR A 76 6.44 -26.73 13.31
C THR A 76 5.24 -26.93 14.23
N GLN A 77 4.03 -26.74 13.73
CA GLN A 77 2.78 -26.81 14.50
C GLN A 77 1.99 -28.10 14.24
N GLN A 78 2.53 -29.01 13.42
CA GLN A 78 1.88 -30.29 13.17
C GLN A 78 1.86 -31.16 14.44
N PRO A 79 0.85 -32.04 14.61
CA PRO A 79 0.74 -32.92 15.77
C PRO A 79 1.89 -33.94 15.86
N ASP A 80 2.53 -34.26 14.72
CA ASP A 80 3.65 -35.19 14.63
C ASP A 80 5.00 -34.57 15.04
N VAL A 81 5.05 -33.25 15.24
CA VAL A 81 6.27 -32.55 15.67
C VAL A 81 6.44 -32.64 17.19
N PRO A 82 7.67 -32.85 17.70
CA PRO A 82 7.93 -32.88 19.13
C PRO A 82 7.39 -31.64 19.86
N GLU A 83 6.81 -31.83 21.05
CA GLU A 83 6.23 -30.75 21.85
C GLU A 83 7.20 -29.58 22.04
N GLU A 84 8.46 -29.89 22.35
CA GLU A 84 9.50 -28.88 22.56
C GLU A 84 9.67 -27.97 21.35
N THR A 85 9.65 -28.54 20.14
CA THR A 85 9.72 -27.74 18.90
C THR A 85 8.45 -26.91 18.75
N ARG A 86 7.27 -27.51 18.94
CA ARG A 86 6.00 -26.80 18.81
C ARG A 86 5.90 -25.60 19.75
N THR A 87 6.25 -25.78 21.02
CA THR A 87 6.25 -24.72 22.04
C THR A 87 7.26 -23.62 21.71
N LYS A 88 8.49 -23.96 21.30
CA LYS A 88 9.51 -22.96 20.89
C LYS A 88 9.01 -22.07 19.75
N TRP A 89 8.39 -22.66 18.72
CA TRP A 89 7.89 -21.92 17.57
C TRP A 89 6.56 -21.21 17.82
N GLN A 90 5.80 -21.61 18.84
CA GLN A 90 4.52 -21.00 19.18
C GLN A 90 4.69 -19.51 19.54
N SER A 91 5.65 -19.17 20.40
CA SER A 91 5.94 -17.79 20.79
C SER A 91 6.36 -16.92 19.61
N TYR A 92 7.25 -17.44 18.74
CA TYR A 92 7.65 -16.76 17.51
C TYR A 92 6.45 -16.47 16.58
N ARG A 93 5.60 -17.47 16.34
CA ARG A 93 4.42 -17.34 15.48
C ARG A 93 3.37 -16.41 16.09
N GLN A 94 3.26 -16.36 17.42
CA GLN A 94 2.39 -15.41 18.10
C GLN A 94 2.87 -13.98 17.92
N ALA A 95 4.16 -13.71 18.17
CA ALA A 95 4.75 -12.39 17.95
C ALA A 95 4.57 -11.89 16.50
N LEU A 96 4.68 -12.78 15.51
CA LEU A 96 4.36 -12.44 14.11
C LEU A 96 2.90 -11.99 13.94
N ARG A 97 1.94 -12.67 14.57
CA ARG A 97 0.50 -12.31 14.48
C ARG A 97 0.20 -10.98 15.15
N ASP A 98 0.95 -10.63 16.18
CA ASP A 98 0.76 -9.42 16.98
C ASP A 98 1.41 -8.18 16.36
N LEU A 99 2.23 -8.32 15.30
CA LEU A 99 2.86 -7.20 14.57
C LEU A 99 1.92 -6.03 14.21
N PRO A 100 0.65 -6.23 13.78
CA PRO A 100 -0.27 -5.12 13.49
C PRO A 100 -0.66 -4.27 14.70
N THR A 101 -0.37 -4.74 15.92
CA THR A 101 -0.58 -4.02 17.18
C THR A 101 0.71 -3.42 17.76
N HIS A 102 1.84 -3.60 17.07
CA HIS A 102 3.13 -3.05 17.46
C HIS A 102 3.11 -1.51 17.38
N GLU A 103 3.80 -0.84 18.30
CA GLU A 103 3.85 0.64 18.37
C GLU A 103 4.37 1.30 17.08
N ASN A 104 5.31 0.64 16.42
CA ASN A 104 5.89 1.10 15.15
C ASN A 104 5.06 0.72 13.92
N TRP A 105 3.89 0.09 14.05
CA TRP A 105 3.08 -0.28 12.89
C TRP A 105 2.52 0.96 12.19
N PRO A 106 2.54 1.04 10.83
CA PRO A 106 3.02 0.07 9.85
C PRO A 106 4.45 0.35 9.36
N ASN A 107 5.27 1.03 10.15
CA ASN A 107 6.65 1.45 9.86
C ASN A 107 7.69 0.65 10.68
N LEU A 108 7.54 -0.69 10.67
CA LEU A 108 8.44 -1.62 11.34
C LEU A 108 9.86 -1.59 10.75
N LYS A 109 10.85 -1.66 11.63
CA LYS A 109 12.25 -1.92 11.29
C LYS A 109 12.54 -3.41 11.39
N GLU A 110 13.68 -3.86 10.86
CA GLU A 110 14.12 -5.26 10.96
C GLU A 110 14.17 -5.75 12.42
N SER A 111 14.57 -4.90 13.36
CA SER A 111 14.61 -5.19 14.80
C SER A 111 13.25 -5.43 15.44
N ASP A 112 12.16 -4.95 14.82
CA ASP A 112 10.80 -5.13 15.34
C ASP A 112 10.23 -6.51 14.96
N TRP A 113 10.88 -7.22 14.05
CA TRP A 113 10.49 -8.58 13.68
C TRP A 113 11.03 -9.59 14.69
N PRO A 114 10.23 -10.60 15.09
CA PRO A 114 10.71 -11.62 15.99
C PRO A 114 11.85 -12.43 15.32
N THR A 115 12.82 -12.83 16.12
CA THR A 115 13.92 -13.71 15.68
C THR A 115 13.47 -15.17 15.76
N LYS A 116 13.84 -15.97 14.76
CA LYS A 116 13.56 -17.40 14.77
C LYS A 116 14.25 -18.08 15.97
N PRO A 117 13.62 -19.08 16.61
CA PRO A 117 14.28 -19.88 17.63
C PRO A 117 15.39 -20.76 17.00
N GLU A 118 16.39 -21.10 17.82
CA GLU A 118 17.45 -22.07 17.50
C GLU A 118 16.97 -23.53 17.61
#